data_AF-A0A653D771-F1
#
_entry.id   AF-A0A653D771-F1
#
_cell.length_a   1.000
_cell.length_b   1.000
_cell.length_c   1.000
_cell.angle_alpha   90.00
_cell.angle_beta   90.00
_cell.angle_gamma   90.00
#
_symmetry.space_group_name_H-M   'P 1'
#
loop_
_entity.id
_entity.type
_entity.pdbx_description
1 polymer ?
#
loop_
_entity_poly.entity_id
_entity_poly.type
_entity_poly.pdbx_seq_one_letter_code
_entity_poly.pdbx_strand_id
1 'polypeptide(L)'
;MVQNKLKPQDVLDKAEELSFPKSVVEFLQGHIGQPYGGFPEPLRSKVLRDMPRIEGRPGETLAPLDFTKLKQDLTETFPNITDRDVMSAALYPQVTNEYLVFNEKYGPVDKLDTRIFLVGPKVGEEFECTIEKGKTLGIKTLAVAEDLTENGEREVFFELNGTLRSVLILDKDAGKEMQIHPKADKANKKQLLCLVQ
;
A
#
# COMPACT_ATOMS: atom_id res chain seq x y z
N MET A 1 17.06 -20.88 12.39
CA MET A 1 18.03 -21.72 13.15
C MET A 1 18.21 -21.23 14.58
N VAL A 2 18.62 -19.97 14.81
CA VAL A 2 18.86 -19.42 16.17
C VAL A 2 17.60 -19.47 17.05
N GLN A 3 16.46 -18.98 16.55
CA GLN A 3 15.18 -19.01 17.29
C GLN A 3 14.80 -20.43 17.76
N ASN A 4 15.08 -21.44 16.93
CA ASN A 4 14.76 -22.84 17.20
C ASN A 4 15.94 -23.63 17.80
N LYS A 5 17.04 -22.95 18.17
CA LYS A 5 18.27 -23.53 18.72
C LYS A 5 18.83 -24.72 17.92
N LEU A 6 18.72 -24.66 16.59
CA LEU A 6 19.18 -25.72 15.67
C LEU A 6 20.65 -25.50 15.28
N LYS A 7 21.46 -26.56 15.36
CA LYS A 7 22.79 -26.62 14.73
C LYS A 7 22.67 -27.01 13.26
N PRO A 8 23.71 -26.80 12.43
CA PRO A 8 23.68 -27.18 11.01
C PRO A 8 23.34 -28.64 10.77
N GLN A 9 23.90 -29.55 11.58
CA GLN A 9 23.63 -30.98 11.45
C GLN A 9 22.15 -31.31 11.76
N ASP A 10 21.57 -30.68 12.78
CA ASP A 10 20.16 -30.88 13.14
C ASP A 10 19.21 -30.53 11.98
N VAL A 11 19.58 -29.52 11.18
CA VAL A 11 18.80 -29.12 9.99
C VAL A 11 18.86 -30.18 8.91
N LEU A 12 20.02 -30.79 8.67
CA LEU A 12 20.18 -31.86 7.66
C LEU A 12 19.47 -33.16 8.05
N ASP A 13 19.55 -33.50 9.33
CA ASP A 13 19.00 -34.75 9.85
C ASP A 13 17.48 -34.67 9.92
N LYS A 14 16.93 -33.52 10.37
CA LYS A 14 15.49 -33.30 10.59
C LYS A 14 14.82 -32.46 9.50
N ALA A 15 15.47 -32.28 8.34
CA ALA A 15 14.93 -31.46 7.24
C ALA A 15 13.51 -31.87 6.83
N GLU A 16 13.18 -33.16 6.92
CA GLU A 16 11.86 -33.68 6.57
C GLU A 16 10.78 -33.34 7.60
N GLU A 17 11.12 -32.96 8.83
CA GLU A 17 10.14 -32.65 9.89
C GLU A 17 10.00 -31.15 10.12
N LEU A 18 11.05 -30.38 9.82
CA LEU A 18 11.12 -28.95 10.07
C LEU A 18 10.27 -28.15 9.07
N SER A 19 9.52 -27.18 9.58
CA SER A 19 8.89 -26.15 8.75
C SER A 19 9.89 -25.03 8.46
N PHE A 20 10.25 -24.86 7.20
CA PHE A 20 11.16 -23.80 6.75
C PHE A 20 10.39 -22.52 6.43
N PRO A 21 11.03 -21.34 6.57
CA PRO A 21 10.46 -20.10 6.08
C PRO A 21 10.12 -20.20 4.59
N LYS A 22 9.02 -19.58 4.18
CA LYS A 22 8.53 -19.60 2.79
C LYS A 22 9.60 -19.21 1.77
N SER A 23 10.38 -18.18 2.05
CA SER A 23 11.48 -17.73 1.18
C SER A 23 12.57 -18.77 0.96
N VAL A 24 12.87 -19.61 1.96
CA VAL A 24 13.86 -20.70 1.84
C VAL A 24 13.30 -21.82 0.98
N VAL A 25 12.02 -22.16 1.18
CA VAL A 25 11.33 -23.15 0.35
C VAL A 25 11.30 -22.68 -1.11
N GLU A 26 10.89 -21.44 -1.38
CA GLU A 26 10.83 -20.87 -2.72
C GLU A 26 12.21 -20.81 -3.40
N PHE A 27 13.26 -20.48 -2.65
CA PHE A 27 14.64 -20.55 -3.13
C PHE A 27 15.00 -21.98 -3.55
N LEU A 28 14.75 -22.98 -2.70
CA LEU A 28 15.05 -24.38 -3.01
C LEU A 28 14.19 -24.93 -4.15
N GLN A 29 12.96 -24.44 -4.33
CA GLN A 29 12.13 -24.76 -5.49
C GLN A 29 12.71 -24.19 -6.80
N GLY A 30 13.54 -23.15 -6.73
CA GLY A 30 14.14 -22.51 -7.90
C GLY A 30 13.41 -21.25 -8.37
N HIS A 31 12.49 -20.68 -7.59
CA HIS A 31 11.76 -19.46 -7.95
C HIS A 31 12.66 -18.22 -8.12
N ILE A 32 13.86 -18.24 -7.54
CA ILE A 32 14.85 -17.15 -7.61
C ILE A 32 15.96 -17.49 -8.64
N GLY A 33 15.81 -18.59 -9.37
CA GLY A 33 16.81 -19.12 -10.30
C GLY A 33 17.67 -20.23 -9.69
N GLN A 34 18.75 -20.57 -10.40
CA GLN A 34 19.64 -21.68 -10.05
C GLN A 34 20.92 -21.16 -9.41
N PRO A 35 21.29 -21.60 -8.19
CA PRO A 35 22.54 -21.18 -7.57
C PRO A 35 23.76 -21.81 -8.29
N TYR A 36 24.89 -21.10 -8.22
CA TYR A 36 26.17 -21.64 -8.67
C TYR A 36 26.52 -22.93 -7.90
N GLY A 37 26.88 -23.99 -8.63
CA GLY A 37 27.15 -25.30 -8.03
C GLY A 37 25.90 -26.15 -7.76
N GLY A 38 24.71 -25.66 -8.12
CA GLY A 38 23.45 -26.36 -7.91
C GLY A 38 22.98 -26.33 -6.46
N PHE A 39 21.89 -27.03 -6.19
CA PHE A 39 21.32 -27.09 -4.85
C PHE A 39 21.95 -28.20 -4.01
N PRO A 40 22.07 -28.01 -2.68
CA PRO A 40 22.62 -29.03 -1.80
C PRO A 40 21.65 -30.20 -1.66
N GLU A 41 22.06 -31.37 -2.15
CA GLU A 41 21.37 -32.64 -1.90
C GLU A 41 22.06 -33.41 -0.76
N PRO A 42 21.32 -34.13 0.10
CA PRO A 42 19.89 -34.42 0.03
C PRO A 42 18.99 -33.33 0.65
N LEU A 43 19.56 -32.20 1.11
CA LEU A 43 18.82 -31.17 1.84
C LEU A 43 17.62 -30.64 1.04
N ARG A 44 17.82 -30.26 -0.22
CA ARG A 44 16.72 -29.79 -1.09
C ARG A 44 15.61 -30.83 -1.18
N SER A 45 15.96 -32.09 -1.48
CA SER A 45 14.95 -33.15 -1.60
C SER A 45 14.17 -33.36 -0.30
N LYS A 46 14.84 -33.32 0.85
CA LYS A 46 14.18 -33.45 2.17
C LYS A 46 13.25 -32.28 2.50
N VAL A 47 13.65 -31.06 2.16
CA VAL A 47 12.84 -29.84 2.44
C VAL A 47 11.64 -29.75 1.51
N LEU A 48 11.83 -30.04 0.21
CA LEU A 48 10.76 -29.91 -0.77
C LEU A 48 9.83 -31.11 -0.77
N ARG A 49 10.30 -32.30 -0.42
CA ARG A 49 9.53 -33.55 -0.57
C ARG A 49 8.96 -33.63 -2.00
N ASP A 50 7.63 -33.62 -2.12
CA ASP A 50 6.88 -33.68 -3.38
C ASP A 50 6.52 -32.30 -3.97
N MET A 51 7.02 -31.20 -3.39
CA MET A 51 6.76 -29.86 -3.92
C MET A 51 7.35 -29.66 -5.32
N PRO A 52 6.68 -28.88 -6.18
CA PRO A 52 7.15 -28.63 -7.54
C PRO A 52 8.51 -27.93 -7.54
N ARG A 53 9.32 -28.29 -8.53
CA ARG A 53 10.65 -27.74 -8.77
C ARG A 53 10.64 -27.02 -10.10
N ILE A 54 11.25 -25.84 -10.13
CA ILE A 54 11.46 -25.07 -11.35
C ILE A 54 12.88 -25.35 -11.84
N GLU A 55 12.97 -25.71 -13.10
CA GLU A 55 14.23 -25.83 -13.82
C GLU A 55 14.39 -24.62 -14.76
N GLY A 56 15.63 -24.15 -14.93
CA GLY A 56 15.90 -23.00 -15.79
C GLY A 56 15.38 -21.66 -15.23
N ARG A 57 14.92 -20.78 -16.12
CA ARG A 57 14.53 -19.40 -15.79
C ARG A 57 13.05 -19.36 -15.37
N PRO A 58 12.71 -18.95 -14.14
CA PRO A 58 11.33 -18.97 -13.64
C PRO A 58 10.32 -18.17 -14.49
N GLY A 59 10.77 -17.08 -15.11
CA GLY A 59 9.94 -16.24 -15.97
C GLY A 59 9.68 -16.81 -17.37
N GLU A 60 10.22 -17.99 -17.72
CA GLU A 60 10.00 -18.61 -19.02
C GLU A 60 8.66 -19.34 -19.11
N THR A 61 8.20 -19.90 -18.00
CA THR A 61 6.94 -20.64 -17.92
C THR A 61 5.75 -19.76 -17.54
N LEU A 62 5.96 -18.47 -17.31
CA LEU A 62 4.88 -17.53 -16.98
C LEU A 62 4.08 -17.18 -18.23
N ALA A 63 2.76 -17.19 -18.09
CA ALA A 63 1.88 -16.70 -19.15
C ALA A 63 2.15 -15.20 -19.41
N PRO A 64 2.09 -14.75 -20.68
CA PRO A 64 2.21 -13.34 -21.00
C PRO A 64 1.06 -12.56 -20.34
N LEU A 65 1.39 -11.41 -19.77
CA LEU A 65 0.39 -10.51 -19.18
C LEU A 65 -0.34 -9.75 -20.30
N ASP A 66 -1.67 -9.69 -20.24
CA ASP A 66 -2.49 -8.88 -21.15
C ASP A 66 -2.55 -7.43 -20.65
N PHE A 67 -1.67 -6.60 -21.20
CA PHE A 67 -1.62 -5.16 -20.89
C PHE A 67 -2.84 -4.39 -21.39
N THR A 68 -3.49 -4.86 -22.46
CA THR A 68 -4.68 -4.19 -23.01
C THR A 68 -5.84 -4.34 -22.05
N LYS A 69 -6.06 -5.57 -21.56
CA LYS A 69 -7.07 -5.85 -20.55
C LYS A 69 -6.78 -5.11 -19.25
N LEU A 70 -5.54 -5.17 -18.75
CA LEU A 70 -5.17 -4.46 -17.52
C LEU A 70 -5.43 -2.96 -17.61
N LYS A 71 -5.14 -2.34 -18.76
CA LYS A 71 -5.43 -0.92 -19.00
C LYS A 71 -6.92 -0.63 -19.01
N GLN A 72 -7.74 -1.49 -19.63
CA GLN A 72 -9.19 -1.36 -19.63
C GLN A 72 -9.77 -1.42 -18.21
N ASP A 73 -9.42 -2.47 -17.46
CA ASP A 73 -9.88 -2.69 -16.08
C ASP A 73 -9.51 -1.48 -15.18
N LEU A 74 -8.31 -0.93 -15.33
CA LEU A 74 -7.88 0.26 -14.60
C LEU A 74 -8.65 1.53 -15.02
N THR A 75 -8.92 1.70 -16.31
CA THR A 75 -9.62 2.88 -16.84
C THR A 75 -11.09 2.94 -16.39
N GLU A 76 -11.72 1.79 -16.17
CA GLU A 76 -13.09 1.72 -15.62
C GLU A 76 -13.18 2.32 -14.20
N THR A 77 -12.11 2.17 -13.41
CA THR A 77 -12.07 2.67 -12.03
C THR A 77 -11.45 4.06 -11.96
N PHE A 78 -10.40 4.32 -12.74
CA PHE A 78 -9.60 5.54 -12.72
C PHE A 78 -9.53 6.14 -14.13
N PRO A 79 -10.23 7.24 -14.43
CA PRO A 79 -10.35 7.76 -15.80
C PRO A 79 -9.05 8.35 -16.38
N ASN A 80 -8.08 8.69 -15.54
CA ASN A 80 -6.84 9.40 -15.93
C ASN A 80 -5.57 8.51 -15.86
N ILE A 81 -5.70 7.22 -16.17
CA ILE A 81 -4.61 6.24 -16.13
C ILE A 81 -3.57 6.51 -17.24
N THR A 82 -2.29 6.47 -16.89
CA THR A 82 -1.17 6.52 -17.84
C THR A 82 -0.59 5.12 -18.09
N ASP A 83 0.19 4.95 -19.16
CA ASP A 83 0.90 3.68 -19.41
C ASP A 83 1.89 3.33 -18.29
N ARG A 84 2.40 4.34 -17.57
CA ARG A 84 3.23 4.14 -16.39
C ARG A 84 2.45 3.51 -15.24
N ASP A 85 1.18 3.89 -15.06
CA ASP A 85 0.33 3.31 -14.03
C ASP A 85 -0.03 1.87 -14.37
N VAL A 86 -0.26 1.55 -15.64
CA VAL A 86 -0.46 0.16 -16.11
C VAL A 86 0.77 -0.70 -15.80
N MET A 87 1.97 -0.20 -16.09
CA MET A 87 3.22 -0.90 -15.74
C MET A 87 3.40 -1.03 -14.23
N SER A 88 3.01 -0.01 -13.46
CA SER A 88 3.10 -0.04 -12.00
C SER A 88 2.14 -1.07 -11.43
N ALA A 89 0.92 -1.16 -11.96
CA ALA A 89 -0.07 -2.18 -11.60
C ALA A 89 0.39 -3.59 -11.99
N ALA A 90 1.10 -3.75 -13.11
CA ALA A 90 1.69 -5.04 -13.50
C ALA A 90 2.76 -5.53 -12.50
N LEU A 91 3.53 -4.60 -11.91
CA LEU A 91 4.60 -4.90 -10.96
C LEU A 91 4.08 -5.01 -9.51
N TYR A 92 3.21 -4.08 -9.11
CA TYR A 92 2.69 -3.93 -7.75
C TYR A 92 1.18 -3.59 -7.79
N PRO A 93 0.30 -4.57 -8.06
CA PRO A 93 -1.13 -4.32 -8.25
C PRO A 93 -1.79 -3.62 -7.07
N GLN A 94 -1.56 -4.14 -5.86
CA GLN A 94 -2.15 -3.60 -4.63
C GLN A 94 -1.64 -2.18 -4.32
N VAL A 95 -0.32 -1.99 -4.35
CA VAL A 95 0.31 -0.69 -4.03
C VAL A 95 -0.13 0.38 -5.03
N THR A 96 -0.24 0.01 -6.32
CA THR A 96 -0.71 0.93 -7.35
C THR A 96 -2.16 1.32 -7.12
N ASN A 97 -3.03 0.37 -6.79
CA ASN A 97 -4.42 0.69 -6.46
C ASN A 97 -4.53 1.61 -5.24
N GLU A 98 -3.79 1.32 -4.16
CA GLU A 98 -3.73 2.16 -2.96
C GLU A 98 -3.22 3.57 -3.30
N TYR A 99 -2.21 3.69 -4.14
CA TYR A 99 -1.68 4.97 -4.62
C TYR A 99 -2.70 5.76 -5.45
N LEU A 100 -3.41 5.11 -6.38
CA LEU A 100 -4.40 5.78 -7.22
C LEU A 100 -5.59 6.29 -6.40
N VAL A 101 -6.10 5.48 -5.47
CA VAL A 101 -7.15 5.90 -4.51
C VAL A 101 -6.66 7.07 -3.64
N PHE A 102 -5.40 7.00 -3.17
CA PHE A 102 -4.80 8.09 -2.41
C PHE A 102 -4.71 9.38 -3.24
N ASN A 103 -4.31 9.28 -4.50
CA ASN A 103 -4.19 10.43 -5.40
C ASN A 103 -5.55 11.03 -5.78
N GLU A 104 -6.61 10.23 -5.95
CA GLU A 104 -7.98 10.76 -6.13
C GLU A 104 -8.47 11.53 -4.91
N LYS A 105 -8.13 11.03 -3.71
CA LYS A 105 -8.58 11.64 -2.46
C LYS A 105 -7.82 12.93 -2.10
N TYR A 106 -6.51 12.95 -2.29
CA TYR A 106 -5.64 14.03 -1.80
C TYR A 106 -5.00 14.87 -2.90
N GLY A 107 -5.05 14.42 -4.14
CA GLY A 107 -4.37 15.07 -5.26
C GLY A 107 -2.84 14.98 -5.18
N PRO A 108 -2.14 15.87 -5.91
CA PRO A 108 -0.68 15.82 -6.06
C PRO A 108 0.05 16.36 -4.81
N VAL A 109 0.17 15.51 -3.79
CA VAL A 109 0.87 15.83 -2.54
C VAL A 109 2.39 15.96 -2.71
N ASP A 110 2.94 15.52 -3.84
CA ASP A 110 4.36 15.68 -4.21
C ASP A 110 4.77 17.16 -4.38
N LYS A 111 3.79 18.06 -4.50
CA LYS A 111 3.99 19.52 -4.60
C LYS A 111 4.13 20.21 -3.24
N LEU A 112 3.90 19.49 -2.14
CA LEU A 112 4.04 20.02 -0.79
C LEU A 112 5.50 19.91 -0.32
N ASP A 113 5.93 20.89 0.46
CA ASP A 113 7.19 20.79 1.18
C ASP A 113 7.20 19.57 2.11
N THR A 114 8.35 18.90 2.21
CA THR A 114 8.48 17.65 2.98
C THR A 114 7.99 17.79 4.42
N ARG A 115 8.26 18.94 5.08
CA ARG A 115 7.78 19.19 6.44
C ARG A 115 6.26 19.28 6.49
N ILE A 116 5.66 20.08 5.59
CA ILE A 116 4.19 20.24 5.51
C ILE A 116 3.53 18.90 5.21
N PHE A 117 4.10 18.10 4.31
CA PHE A 117 3.60 16.76 4.00
C PHE A 117 3.63 15.81 5.20
N LEU A 118 4.71 15.82 5.99
CA LEU A 118 4.89 14.86 7.09
C LEU A 118 4.17 15.26 8.39
N VAL A 119 4.13 16.55 8.74
CA VAL A 119 3.63 17.02 10.05
C VAL A 119 2.53 18.07 9.95
N GLY A 120 2.22 18.55 8.75
CA GLY A 120 1.24 19.61 8.55
C GLY A 120 1.75 21.03 8.90
N PRO A 121 0.95 22.05 8.56
CA PRO A 121 1.20 23.44 8.92
C PRO A 121 0.86 23.72 10.39
N LYS A 122 1.55 24.67 11.01
CA LYS A 122 1.20 25.22 12.32
C LYS A 122 0.13 26.31 12.20
N VAL A 123 -0.59 26.56 13.28
CA VAL A 123 -1.50 27.72 13.36
C VAL A 123 -0.69 29.02 13.16
N GLY A 124 -1.16 29.87 12.25
CA GLY A 124 -0.50 31.10 11.83
C GLY A 124 0.55 30.92 10.72
N GLU A 125 0.88 29.68 10.35
CA GLU A 125 1.86 29.40 9.30
C GLU A 125 1.25 29.54 7.91
N GLU A 126 2.04 30.13 7.01
CA GLU A 126 1.71 30.31 5.59
C GLU A 126 2.72 29.55 4.75
N PHE A 127 2.23 28.85 3.73
CA PHE A 127 3.04 28.11 2.79
C PHE A 127 2.44 28.18 1.39
N GLU A 128 3.29 27.98 0.39
CA GLU A 128 2.90 28.00 -1.00
C GLU A 128 3.00 26.60 -1.62
N CYS A 129 2.04 26.24 -2.47
CA CYS A 129 2.05 25.00 -3.22
C CYS A 129 1.89 25.30 -4.71
N THR A 130 2.92 25.01 -5.51
CA THR A 130 2.89 25.21 -6.97
C THR A 130 2.40 23.94 -7.65
N ILE A 131 1.14 23.95 -8.13
CA ILE A 131 0.53 22.78 -8.77
C ILE A 131 1.01 22.66 -10.23
N GLU A 132 1.00 23.79 -10.94
CA GLU A 132 1.44 23.90 -12.33
C GLU A 132 2.26 25.18 -12.52
N LYS A 133 2.99 25.27 -13.63
CA LYS A 133 3.77 26.48 -13.96
C LYS A 133 2.83 27.69 -14.03
N GLY A 134 3.02 28.65 -13.12
CA GLY A 134 2.21 29.85 -13.02
C GLY A 134 0.92 29.71 -12.21
N LYS A 135 0.66 28.54 -11.60
CA LYS A 135 -0.44 28.31 -10.65
C LYS A 135 0.11 27.94 -9.28
N THR A 136 0.20 28.93 -8.41
CA THR A 136 0.61 28.78 -7.01
C THR A 136 -0.57 29.03 -6.10
N LEU A 137 -0.77 28.14 -5.12
CA LEU A 137 -1.73 28.30 -4.05
C LEU A 137 -1.00 28.78 -2.80
N GLY A 138 -1.33 29.98 -2.32
CA GLY A 138 -0.95 30.45 -0.99
C GLY A 138 -1.98 29.94 0.03
N ILE A 139 -1.51 29.17 1.01
CA ILE A 139 -2.33 28.59 2.06
C ILE A 139 -1.83 29.08 3.40
N LYS A 140 -2.73 29.62 4.22
CA LYS A 140 -2.41 30.03 5.59
C LYS A 140 -3.35 29.36 6.58
N THR A 141 -2.82 28.61 7.52
CA THR A 141 -3.63 27.97 8.57
C THR A 141 -3.95 29.00 9.64
N LEU A 142 -5.24 29.27 9.87
CA LEU A 142 -5.69 30.33 10.77
C LEU A 142 -6.01 29.81 12.16
N ALA A 143 -6.72 28.69 12.24
CA ALA A 143 -7.11 28.07 13.50
C ALA A 143 -7.52 26.60 13.28
N VAL A 144 -7.43 25.82 14.35
CA VAL A 144 -7.99 24.47 14.44
C VAL A 144 -8.92 24.48 15.65
N ALA A 145 -10.17 24.04 15.47
CA ALA A 145 -11.12 23.96 16.57
C ALA A 145 -10.62 22.96 17.64
N GLU A 146 -10.73 23.36 18.91
CA GLU A 146 -10.40 22.51 20.03
C GLU A 146 -11.46 21.42 20.23
N ASP A 147 -12.72 21.78 20.02
CA ASP A 147 -13.87 20.89 20.14
C ASP A 147 -13.99 19.94 18.94
N LEU A 148 -14.51 18.75 19.22
CA LEU A 148 -14.88 17.75 18.23
C LEU A 148 -16.36 17.88 17.89
N THR A 149 -16.70 17.68 16.62
CA THR A 149 -18.09 17.45 16.21
C THR A 149 -18.60 16.12 16.78
N GLU A 150 -19.91 15.91 16.74
CA GLU A 150 -20.54 14.63 17.11
C GLU A 150 -20.01 13.42 16.31
N ASN A 151 -19.37 13.68 15.16
CA ASN A 151 -18.77 12.66 14.31
C ASN A 151 -17.26 12.46 14.59
N GLY A 152 -16.69 13.14 15.60
CA GLY A 152 -15.27 13.07 15.93
C GLY A 152 -14.37 13.88 14.98
N GLU A 153 -14.89 14.91 14.33
CA GLU A 153 -14.14 15.76 13.39
C GLU A 153 -13.74 17.09 14.03
N ARG A 154 -12.57 17.61 13.67
CA ARG A 154 -12.16 18.98 13.99
C ARG A 154 -12.39 19.88 12.78
N GLU A 155 -12.91 21.07 13.02
CA GLU A 155 -12.97 22.10 11.98
C GLU A 155 -11.64 22.84 11.90
N VAL A 156 -11.07 22.92 10.69
CA VAL A 156 -9.83 23.65 10.41
C VAL A 156 -10.14 24.84 9.52
N PHE A 157 -9.76 26.02 9.99
CA PHE A 157 -9.89 27.28 9.26
C PHE A 157 -8.57 27.62 8.57
N PHE A 158 -8.63 27.91 7.27
CA PHE A 158 -7.48 28.31 6.49
C PHE A 158 -7.87 29.36 5.47
N GLU A 159 -6.90 30.20 5.11
CA GLU A 159 -7.01 31.11 4.00
C GLU A 159 -6.40 30.44 2.77
N LEU A 160 -7.11 30.50 1.64
CA LEU A 160 -6.63 30.05 0.34
C LEU A 160 -6.66 31.24 -0.61
N ASN A 161 -5.49 31.75 -1.00
CA ASN A 161 -5.34 32.93 -1.86
C ASN A 161 -6.22 34.13 -1.40
N GLY A 162 -6.17 34.50 -0.11
CA GLY A 162 -6.98 35.60 0.43
C GLY A 162 -8.42 35.22 0.82
N THR A 163 -8.89 34.02 0.47
CA THR A 163 -10.28 33.59 0.74
C THR A 163 -10.32 32.64 1.92
N LEU A 164 -11.09 33.00 2.95
CA LEU A 164 -11.34 32.13 4.09
C LEU A 164 -12.10 30.87 3.67
N ARG A 165 -11.63 29.70 4.12
CA ARG A 165 -12.26 28.40 3.96
C ARG A 165 -12.20 27.63 5.28
N SER A 166 -13.16 26.73 5.47
CA SER A 166 -13.11 25.74 6.54
C SER A 166 -13.31 24.34 5.98
N VAL A 167 -12.70 23.35 6.64
CA VAL A 167 -12.85 21.92 6.34
C VAL A 167 -12.98 21.14 7.63
N LEU A 168 -13.80 20.09 7.62
CA LEU A 168 -13.92 19.13 8.71
C LEU A 168 -12.93 17.98 8.47
N ILE A 169 -12.11 17.67 9.48
CA ILE A 169 -11.10 16.63 9.43
C ILE A 169 -11.32 15.67 10.60
N LEU A 170 -11.52 14.39 10.31
CA LEU A 170 -11.64 13.35 11.33
C LEU A 170 -10.37 13.27 12.20
N ASP A 171 -10.55 13.41 13.52
CA ASP A 171 -9.47 13.24 14.49
C ASP A 171 -9.26 11.75 14.78
N LYS A 172 -8.15 11.21 14.29
CA LYS A 172 -7.82 9.78 14.41
C LYS A 172 -7.43 9.37 15.84
N ASP A 173 -7.02 10.30 16.70
CA ASP A 173 -6.66 9.99 18.07
C ASP A 173 -7.89 10.05 18.99
N ALA A 174 -8.80 11.00 18.76
CA ALA A 174 -10.09 11.03 19.44
C ALA A 174 -11.03 9.89 19.00
N GLY A 175 -10.95 9.48 17.72
CA GLY A 175 -11.71 8.34 17.19
C GLY A 175 -11.38 6.98 17.81
N LYS A 176 -10.35 6.86 18.66
CA LYS A 176 -10.09 5.63 19.43
C LYS A 176 -11.07 5.45 20.59
N GLU A 177 -11.70 6.53 21.07
CA GLU A 177 -12.73 6.48 22.12
C GLU A 177 -14.15 6.38 21.53
N MET A 178 -14.36 6.85 20.30
CA MET A 178 -15.64 6.74 19.59
C MET A 178 -15.69 5.47 18.72
N GLN A 179 -16.64 4.57 18.98
CA GLN A 179 -16.91 3.42 18.12
C GLN A 179 -17.55 3.87 16.80
N ILE A 180 -16.74 4.35 15.85
CA ILE A 180 -17.20 4.65 14.49
C ILE A 180 -17.23 3.33 13.72
N HIS A 181 -18.43 2.81 13.46
CA HIS A 181 -18.59 1.63 12.61
C HIS A 181 -18.23 1.97 11.16
N PRO A 182 -17.35 1.20 10.49
CA PRO A 182 -17.03 1.44 9.09
C PRO A 182 -18.30 1.33 8.24
N LYS A 183 -18.52 2.31 7.35
CA LYS A 183 -19.62 2.29 6.39
C LYS A 183 -19.40 1.14 5.40
N ALA A 184 -20.46 0.39 5.10
CA ALA A 184 -20.40 -0.71 4.15
C ALA A 184 -20.08 -0.19 2.74
N ASP A 185 -19.10 -0.83 2.10
CA ASP A 185 -18.69 -0.58 0.73
C ASP A 185 -19.77 -1.11 -0.24
N LYS A 186 -20.27 -0.22 -1.10
CA LYS A 186 -21.32 -0.54 -2.07
C LYS A 186 -20.86 -1.58 -3.11
N ALA A 187 -19.56 -1.72 -3.35
CA ALA A 187 -19.01 -2.70 -4.29
C ALA A 187 -18.88 -4.11 -3.70
N ASN A 188 -18.89 -4.24 -2.37
CA ASN A 188 -18.67 -5.52 -1.69
C ASN A 188 -19.99 -6.15 -1.23
N LYS A 189 -20.49 -7.13 -1.99
CA LYS A 189 -21.75 -7.86 -1.70
C LYS A 189 -21.78 -8.59 -0.35
N LYS A 190 -20.64 -8.74 0.34
CA LYS A 190 -20.56 -9.37 1.67
C LYS A 190 -20.69 -8.36 2.83
N GLN A 191 -20.71 -7.06 2.55
CA GLN A 191 -20.91 -6.03 3.56
C GLN A 191 -22.38 -5.58 3.58
N LEU A 192 -23.01 -5.65 4.74
CA LEU A 192 -24.41 -5.28 4.94
C LEU A 192 -24.47 -3.89 5.59
N LEU A 193 -25.24 -2.99 4.98
CA LEU A 193 -25.46 -1.64 5.48
C LEU A 193 -26.54 -1.69 6.57
N CYS A 194 -26.25 -1.19 7.77
CA CYS A 194 -27.25 -1.10 8.82
C CYS A 194 -28.18 0.10 8.53
N LEU A 195 -29.41 -0.18 8.07
CA LEU A 195 -30.47 0.80 7.93
C LEU A 195 -31.25 0.84 9.24
N VAL A 196 -31.00 1.85 10.07
CA VAL A 196 -31.83 2.11 11.24
C VAL A 196 -32.96 3.05 10.80
N GLN A 197 -34.21 2.65 11.05
CA GLN A 197 -35.42 3.45 10.85
C GLN A 197 -35.58 4.50 11.95
#